data_AF-A0A815UQD0-F1
#
_entry.id   AF-A0A815UQD0-F1
#
_cell.length_a   1.000
_cell.length_b   1.000
_cell.length_c   1.000
_cell.angle_alpha   90.00
_cell.angle_beta   90.00
_cell.angle_gamma   90.00
#
_symmetry.space_group_name_H-M   'P 1'
#
loop_
_entity.id
_entity.type
_entity.pdbx_description
1 polymer ?
#
loop_
_entity_poly.entity_id
_entity_poly.type
_entity_poly.pdbx_seq_one_letter_code
_entity_poly.pdbx_strand_id
1 'polypeptide(L)'
;STNSSAIFHIQNKYAEVTWKYLNYRYGWYGAVKHFHSITYWLMALTMLMCPVQTFSTHVDNIDSLVELTELTLVLSDVEEIVDTK
;
A
#
# COMPACT_ATOMS: atom_id res chain seq x y z
N SER A 1 2.19 -14.22 -7.23
CA SER A 1 2.73 -13.69 -5.96
C SER A 1 3.95 -12.85 -6.28
N THR A 2 4.04 -11.65 -5.72
CA THR A 2 5.21 -10.79 -5.90
C THR A 2 6.40 -11.43 -5.18
N ASN A 3 7.53 -11.64 -5.88
CA ASN A 3 8.68 -12.33 -5.31
C ASN A 3 9.46 -11.38 -4.38
N SER A 4 9.10 -11.38 -3.10
CA SER A 4 9.64 -10.47 -2.08
C SER A 4 11.18 -10.48 -2.02
N SER A 5 11.81 -11.63 -2.27
CA SER A 5 13.28 -11.76 -2.31
C SER A 5 13.91 -10.88 -3.40
N ALA A 6 13.32 -10.85 -4.59
CA ALA A 6 13.80 -10.02 -5.70
C ALA A 6 13.64 -8.53 -5.38
N ILE A 7 12.55 -8.14 -4.72
CA ILE A 7 12.31 -6.76 -4.30
C ILE A 7 13.37 -6.32 -3.27
N PHE A 8 13.62 -7.13 -2.25
CA PHE A 8 14.66 -6.83 -1.25
C PHE A 8 16.04 -6.70 -1.89
N HIS A 9 16.37 -7.56 -2.85
CA HIS A 9 17.65 -7.48 -3.55
C HIS A 9 17.81 -6.18 -4.33
N ILE A 10 16.76 -5.75 -5.04
CA ILE A 10 16.74 -4.48 -5.78
C ILE A 10 16.89 -3.29 -4.82
N GLN A 11 16.14 -3.28 -3.71
CA GLN A 11 16.21 -2.22 -2.70
C GLN A 11 17.62 -2.09 -2.10
N ASN A 12 18.25 -3.21 -1.75
CA ASN A 12 19.62 -3.21 -1.24
C ASN A 12 20.62 -2.63 -2.24
N LYS A 13 20.48 -2.96 -3.51
CA LYS A 13 21.35 -2.44 -4.57
C LYS A 13 21.21 -0.91 -4.69
N TYR A 14 20.00 -0.37 -4.63
CA TYR A 14 19.78 1.07 -4.61
C TYR A 14 20.36 1.74 -3.37
N ALA A 15 20.20 1.13 -2.19
CA ALA A 15 20.79 1.64 -0.96
C ALA A 15 22.32 1.70 -1.05
N GLU A 16 22.96 0.66 -1.58
CA GLU A 16 24.41 0.60 -1.75
C GLU A 16 24.94 1.67 -2.72
N VAL A 17 24.29 1.84 -3.87
CA VAL A 17 24.67 2.87 -4.86
C VAL A 17 24.49 4.27 -4.27
N THR A 18 23.38 4.51 -3.58
CA THR A 18 23.11 5.79 -2.91
C THR A 18 24.16 6.08 -1.84
N TRP A 19 24.51 5.07 -1.03
CA TRP A 19 25.54 5.19 0.00
C TRP A 19 26.91 5.52 -0.58
N LYS A 20 27.32 4.83 -1.64
CA LYS A 20 28.58 5.09 -2.36
C LYS A 20 28.62 6.51 -2.94
N TYR A 21 27.54 6.94 -3.57
CA TYR A 21 27.41 8.28 -4.13
C TYR A 21 27.53 9.36 -3.04
N LEU A 22 26.80 9.20 -1.94
CA LEU A 22 26.80 10.17 -0.84
C LEU A 22 28.19 10.27 -0.19
N ASN A 23 28.87 9.14 0.05
CA ASN A 23 30.23 9.15 0.59
C ASN A 23 31.22 9.83 -0.36
N TYR A 24 31.13 9.55 -1.65
CA TYR A 24 31.97 10.19 -2.67
C TYR A 24 31.76 11.71 -2.71
N ARG A 25 30.50 12.16 -2.62
CA ARG A 25 30.16 13.58 -2.82
C ARG A 25 30.31 14.46 -1.58
N TYR A 26 29.99 13.92 -0.39
CA TYR A 26 29.84 14.72 0.84
C TYR A 26 30.79 14.29 1.97
N GLY A 27 31.60 13.27 1.75
CA GLY A 27 32.39 12.64 2.82
C GLY A 27 31.52 11.90 3.83
N TRP A 28 32.14 11.21 4.79
CA TRP A 28 31.44 10.31 5.69
C TRP A 28 30.33 10.99 6.51
N TYR A 29 30.64 12.11 7.17
CA TYR A 29 29.67 12.80 8.03
C TYR A 29 28.49 13.38 7.23
N GLY A 30 28.77 14.01 6.08
CA GLY A 30 27.73 14.52 5.19
C GLY A 30 26.87 13.41 4.61
N ALA A 31 27.48 12.28 4.25
CA ALA A 31 26.76 11.11 3.75
C ALA A 31 25.79 10.54 4.77
N VAL A 32 26.20 10.41 6.04
CA VAL A 32 25.31 9.96 7.13
C VAL A 32 24.10 10.89 7.27
N LYS A 33 24.32 12.21 7.29
CA LYS A 33 23.24 13.20 7.42
C LYS A 33 22.24 13.12 6.26
N HIS A 34 22.74 13.06 5.02
CA HIS A 34 21.88 12.98 3.84
C HIS A 34 21.14 11.63 3.76
N PHE A 35 21.83 10.53 4.05
CA PHE A 35 21.22 9.20 4.06
C PHE A 35 20.11 9.12 5.11
N HIS A 36 20.36 9.64 6.33
CA HIS A 36 19.36 9.73 7.38
C HIS A 36 18.14 10.55 6.95
N SER A 37 18.36 11.72 6.34
CA SER A 37 17.26 12.56 5.83
C SER A 37 16.42 11.83 4.77
N ILE A 38 17.05 11.13 3.83
CA ILE A 38 16.35 10.33 2.81
C ILE A 38 15.50 9.24 3.47
N THR A 39 16.06 8.50 4.43
CA THR A 39 15.32 7.44 5.13
C THR A 39 14.14 7.99 5.93
N TYR A 40 14.29 9.16 6.53
CA TYR A 40 13.21 9.82 7.26
C TYR A 40 12.06 10.22 6.32
N TRP A 41 12.37 10.79 5.16
CA TRP A 41 11.36 11.13 4.15
C TRP A 41 10.62 9.89 3.62
N LEU A 42 11.34 8.80 3.37
CA LEU A 42 10.72 7.54 2.93
C LEU A 42 9.80 6.96 4.01
N MET A 43 10.20 7.04 5.28
CA MET A 43 9.36 6.59 6.40
C MET A 43 8.11 7.46 6.54
N ALA A 44 8.24 8.78 6.45
CA ALA A 44 7.11 9.71 6.47
C ALA A 44 6.13 9.44 5.31
N LEU A 45 6.65 9.21 4.10
CA LEU A 45 5.83 8.84 2.94
C LEU A 45 5.07 7.51 3.17
N THR A 46 5.73 6.53 3.76
CA THR A 46 5.12 5.24 4.08
C THR A 46 4.00 5.41 5.12
N MET A 47 4.21 6.23 6.14
CA MET A 47 3.18 6.58 7.13
C MET A 47 2.00 7.32 6.52
N LEU A 48 2.22 8.18 5.52
CA LEU A 48 1.14 8.87 4.79
C LEU A 48 0.36 7.93 3.86
N MET A 49 1.02 6.96 3.22
CA MET A 49 0.35 6.02 2.33
C MET A 49 -0.47 4.96 3.08
N CYS A 50 -0.06 4.58 4.29
CA CYS A 50 -0.79 3.61 5.13
C CYS A 50 -2.27 3.96 5.33
N PRO A 51 -2.66 5.17 5.78
CA PRO A 51 -4.07 5.54 5.92
C PRO A 51 -4.80 5.63 4.58
N VAL A 52 -4.12 5.99 3.48
CA VAL A 52 -4.72 6.01 2.13
C VAL A 52 -5.09 4.59 1.68
N GLN A 53 -4.22 3.61 1.93
CA GLN A 53 -4.48 2.20 1.63
C GLN A 53 -5.61 1.65 2.50
N THR A 54 -5.64 2.00 3.79
CA THR A 54 -6.73 1.64 4.71
C THR A 54 -8.07 2.24 4.26
N PHE A 55 -8.08 3.51 3.84
CA PHE A 55 -9.29 4.18 3.37
C PHE A 55 -9.81 3.57 2.07
N SER A 56 -8.92 3.28 1.11
CA SER A 56 -9.28 2.56 -0.13
C SER A 56 -9.92 1.21 0.19
N THR A 57 -9.31 0.43 1.09
CA THR A 57 -9.85 -0.87 1.51
C THR A 57 -11.22 -0.74 2.17
N HIS A 58 -11.45 0.33 2.95
CA HIS A 58 -12.77 0.60 3.53
C HIS A 58 -13.83 0.96 2.49
N VAL A 59 -13.49 1.73 1.47
CA VAL A 59 -14.41 2.03 0.36
C VAL A 59 -14.75 0.75 -0.40
N ASP A 60 -13.75 -0.05 -0.76
CA ASP A 60 -13.96 -1.33 -1.46
C ASP A 60 -14.85 -2.30 -0.66
N ASN A 61 -14.71 -2.30 0.68
CA ASN A 61 -15.55 -3.10 1.56
C ASN A 61 -17.00 -2.58 1.67
N ILE A 62 -17.22 -1.27 1.58
CA ILE A 62 -18.57 -0.69 1.60
C ILE A 62 -19.27 -0.99 0.29
N ASP A 63 -18.60 -0.82 -0.84
CA ASP A 63 -19.20 -1.09 -2.16
C ASP A 63 -19.59 -2.57 -2.30
N SER A 64 -18.74 -3.49 -1.86
CA SER A 64 -19.08 -4.93 -1.84
C SER A 64 -20.22 -5.28 -0.88
N LEU A 65 -20.37 -4.58 0.25
CA LEU A 65 -21.52 -4.73 1.16
C LEU A 65 -22.81 -4.22 0.52
N VAL A 66 -22.76 -3.11 -0.22
CA VAL A 66 -23.90 -2.56 -0.95
C VAL A 66 -24.35 -3.55 -2.04
N GLU A 67 -23.43 -4.03 -2.87
CA GLU A 67 -23.73 -5.03 -3.91
C GLU A 67 -24.34 -6.31 -3.33
N LEU A 68 -23.82 -6.80 -2.20
CA LEU A 68 -24.37 -7.99 -1.53
C LEU A 68 -25.79 -7.73 -1.01
N THR A 69 -26.04 -6.54 -0.47
CA THR A 69 -27.35 -6.17 0.09
C THR A 69 -28.38 -6.04 -1.03
N GLU A 70 -28.02 -5.41 -2.15
CA GLU A 70 -28.87 -5.30 -3.34
C GLU A 70 -29.23 -6.68 -3.89
N LEU A 71 -28.25 -7.58 -4.02
CA LEU A 71 -28.49 -8.94 -4.49
C LEU A 71 -29.44 -9.71 -3.54
N THR A 72 -29.25 -9.55 -2.23
CA THR A 72 -30.06 -10.22 -1.21
C THR A 72 -31.51 -9.75 -1.25
N LEU A 73 -31.74 -8.44 -1.42
CA LEU A 73 -33.08 -7.87 -1.56
C LEU A 73 -33.77 -8.37 -2.83
N VAL A 74 -33.07 -8.38 -3.97
CA VAL A 74 -33.63 -8.93 -5.23
C VAL A 74 -33.98 -10.42 -5.07
N LEU A 75 -33.14 -11.22 -4.42
CA LEU A 75 -33.43 -12.63 -4.15
C LEU A 75 -34.65 -12.81 -3.24
N SER A 76 -34.78 -11.99 -2.20
CA SER A 76 -35.93 -12.00 -1.28
C SER A 76 -37.24 -11.66 -2.00
N ASP A 77 -37.22 -10.65 -2.88
CA ASP A 77 -38.39 -10.26 -3.68
C ASP A 77 -38.81 -11.39 -4.65
N VAL A 78 -37.84 -12.10 -5.23
CA VAL A 78 -38.11 -13.24 -6.12
C VAL A 78 -38.72 -14.41 -5.35
N GLU A 79 -38.22 -14.72 -4.15
CA GLU A 79 -38.78 -15.78 -3.30
C GLU A 79 -40.22 -15.46 -2.89
N GLU A 80 -40.53 -14.20 -2.53
CA GLU A 80 -41.89 -13.78 -2.17
C GLU A 80 -42.88 -13.89 -3.35
N ILE A 81 -42.45 -13.56 -4.57
CA ILE A 81 -43.27 -13.70 -5.79
C ILE A 81 -43.52 -15.19 -6.14
N VAL A 82 -42.57 -16.07 -5.83
CA VAL A 82 -42.69 -17.51 -6.07
C VAL A 82 -43.63 -18.16 -5.05
N ASP A 83 -43.56 -17.76 -3.78
CA ASP A 83 -44.41 -18.30 -2.69
C ASP A 83 -45.85 -17.76 -2.70
N THR A 84 -46.11 -16.64 -3.38
CA THR A 84 -47.46 -16.05 -3.53
C THR A 84 -48.25 -16.58 -4.75
N LYS A 85 -47.73 -17.58 -5.46
CA LYS A 85 -48.40 -18.30 -6.56
C LYS A 85 -48.81 -19.72 -6.18
#